data_AF-A0A3C0FP71-F1
#
_entry.id   AF-A0A3C0FP71-F1
#
_cell.length_a   1.000
_cell.length_b   1.000
_cell.length_c   1.000
_cell.angle_alpha   90.00
_cell.angle_beta   90.00
_cell.angle_gamma   90.00
#
_symmetry.space_group_name_H-M   'P 1'
#
loop_
_entity.id
_entity.type
_entity.pdbx_description
1 polymer ?
#
loop_
_entity_poly.entity_id
_entity_poly.type
_entity_poly.pdbx_seq_one_letter_code
_entity_poly.pdbx_strand_id
1 'polypeptide(L)'
;PDVSSPPRIEPFRPLDIPFLSDLPFIGQALFSQTAMTMLALVLVFVTGWVLYRTPLGLAIRAVGDNPSSVEAQGLSVYGLRIGAVVVGSSLMALGGA
;
A
#
# COMPACT_ATOMS: atom_id res chain seq x y z
N PRO A 1 20.68 35.91 -18.43
CA PRO A 1 19.38 36.05 -17.75
C PRO A 1 18.26 35.53 -18.65
N ASP A 2 17.88 34.27 -18.47
CA ASP A 2 16.57 33.79 -18.91
C ASP A 2 16.12 32.74 -17.90
N VAL A 3 15.47 33.23 -16.84
CA VAL A 3 14.97 32.48 -15.69
C VAL A 3 13.45 32.40 -15.83
N SER A 4 12.94 31.60 -16.77
CA SER A 4 11.48 31.45 -16.91
C SER A 4 11.07 30.13 -17.58
N SER A 5 11.52 29.00 -17.03
CA SER A 5 10.80 27.74 -17.12
C SER A 5 11.35 26.79 -16.07
N PRO A 6 10.59 26.41 -15.02
CA PRO A 6 11.02 25.35 -14.13
C PRO A 6 11.27 24.07 -14.96
N PRO A 7 12.29 23.26 -14.64
CA PRO A 7 12.58 22.02 -15.35
C PRO A 7 11.32 21.16 -15.39
N ARG A 8 10.82 20.88 -16.60
CA ARG A 8 9.62 20.08 -16.83
C ARG A 8 9.96 18.63 -16.52
N ILE A 9 9.61 18.19 -15.32
CA ILE A 9 9.60 16.80 -14.88
C ILE A 9 8.85 15.98 -15.93
N GLU A 10 9.51 15.04 -16.60
CA GLU A 10 8.81 14.09 -17.45
C GLU A 10 7.89 13.24 -16.55
N PRO A 11 6.56 13.30 -16.72
CA PRO A 11 5.66 12.47 -15.93
C PRO A 11 5.95 11.00 -16.21
N PHE A 12 5.82 10.17 -15.18
CA PHE A 12 5.93 8.73 -15.31
C PHE A 12 5.05 8.25 -16.46
N ARG A 13 5.67 7.58 -17.44
CA ARG A 13 4.94 7.05 -18.59
C ARG A 13 3.94 6.00 -18.12
N PRO A 14 2.67 6.05 -18.57
CA PRO A 14 1.71 4.98 -18.37
C PRO A 14 2.30 3.66 -18.87
N LEU A 15 2.12 2.60 -18.08
CA LEU A 15 2.53 1.26 -18.49
C LEU A 15 1.37 0.64 -19.26
N ASP A 16 1.35 0.83 -20.58
CA ASP A 16 0.35 0.20 -21.44
C ASP A 16 0.62 -1.31 -21.50
N ILE A 17 -0.18 -2.10 -20.77
CA ILE A 17 -0.15 -3.56 -20.85
C ILE A 17 -1.10 -3.98 -21.97
N PRO A 18 -0.62 -4.36 -23.17
CA PRO A 18 -1.49 -4.78 -24.25
C PRO A 18 -2.26 -6.03 -23.81
N PHE A 19 -3.57 -6.09 -24.12
CA PHE A 19 -4.61 -7.07 -23.74
C PHE A 19 -5.61 -6.67 -22.63
N LEU A 20 -5.26 -5.84 -21.63
CA LEU A 20 -6.23 -5.43 -20.59
C LEU A 20 -6.79 -4.01 -20.80
N SER A 21 -6.13 -3.20 -21.63
CA SER A 21 -6.53 -1.81 -21.93
C SER A 21 -7.79 -1.68 -22.79
N ASP A 22 -8.15 -2.73 -23.55
CA ASP A 22 -9.29 -2.72 -24.48
C ASP A 22 -10.65 -3.05 -23.81
N LEU A 23 -10.67 -3.36 -22.51
CA LEU A 23 -11.92 -3.59 -21.80
C LEU A 23 -12.57 -2.25 -21.42
N PRO A 24 -13.78 -1.92 -21.95
CA PRO A 24 -14.44 -0.67 -21.63
C PRO A 24 -14.70 -0.56 -20.12
N PHE A 25 -14.59 0.65 -19.57
CA PHE A 25 -14.71 1.00 -18.15
C PHE A 25 -13.57 0.55 -17.22
N ILE A 26 -13.21 -0.74 -17.18
CA ILE A 26 -12.23 -1.25 -16.21
C ILE A 26 -10.80 -1.16 -16.76
N GLY A 27 -10.63 -1.44 -18.06
CA GLY A 27 -9.35 -1.40 -18.76
C GLY A 27 -8.71 -0.01 -18.72
N GLN A 28 -9.46 1.00 -19.16
CA GLN A 28 -8.98 2.37 -19.21
C GLN A 28 -8.80 3.01 -17.82
N ALA A 29 -9.61 2.64 -16.82
CA ALA A 29 -9.52 3.23 -15.47
C ALA A 29 -8.32 2.69 -14.65
N LEU A 30 -7.97 1.41 -14.82
CA LEU A 30 -6.88 0.76 -14.10
C LEU A 30 -5.58 0.74 -14.92
N PHE A 31 -5.63 0.44 -16.22
CA PHE A 31 -4.43 0.11 -17.02
C PHE A 31 -3.87 1.26 -17.86
N SER A 32 -4.48 2.45 -17.83
CA SER A 32 -3.88 3.68 -18.38
C SER A 32 -3.09 4.50 -17.36
N GLN A 33 -2.92 3.97 -16.14
CA GLN A 33 -2.25 4.66 -15.05
C GLN A 33 -0.75 4.38 -15.02
N THR A 34 -0.01 5.22 -14.30
CA THR A 34 1.43 5.03 -14.08
C THR A 34 1.68 3.72 -13.32
N ALA A 35 2.87 3.13 -13.49
CA ALA A 35 3.27 1.92 -12.76
C ALA A 35 3.10 2.06 -11.23
N MET A 36 3.22 3.29 -10.72
CA MET A 36 3.06 3.61 -9.30
C MET A 36 1.62 3.41 -8.82
N THR A 37 0.61 3.84 -9.59
CA THR A 37 -0.79 3.61 -9.19
C THR A 37 -1.16 2.14 -9.22
N MET A 38 -0.64 1.39 -10.21
CA MET A 38 -0.82 -0.07 -10.26
C MET A 38 -0.25 -0.76 -9.02
N LEU A 39 0.97 -0.37 -8.62
CA LEU A 39 1.60 -0.87 -7.41
C LEU A 39 0.77 -0.53 -6.18
N ALA A 40 0.27 0.71 -6.05
CA ALA A 40 -0.58 1.13 -4.94
C ALA A 40 -1.87 0.29 -4.83
N LEU A 41 -2.53 0.02 -5.96
CA LEU A 41 -3.75 -0.80 -6.00
C LEU A 41 -3.46 -2.26 -5.56
N VAL A 42 -2.37 -2.84 -6.03
CA VAL A 42 -1.93 -4.17 -5.59
C VAL A 42 -1.62 -4.16 -4.09
N LEU A 43 -0.94 -3.13 -3.59
CA LEU A 43 -0.63 -2.96 -2.16
C LEU A 43 -1.88 -2.91 -1.28
N VAL A 44 -2.95 -2.25 -1.72
CA VAL A 44 -4.23 -2.22 -1.00
C VAL A 44 -4.78 -3.65 -0.85
N PHE A 45 -4.83 -4.41 -1.94
CA PHE A 45 -5.34 -5.78 -1.91
C PHE A 45 -4.46 -6.69 -1.04
N VAL A 46 -3.13 -6.58 -1.17
CA VAL A 46 -2.17 -7.35 -0.38
C VAL A 46 -2.29 -6.99 1.10
N THR A 47 -2.37 -5.72 1.46
CA THR A 47 -2.50 -5.28 2.86
C THR A 47 -3.79 -5.80 3.48
N GLY A 48 -4.91 -5.71 2.74
CA GLY A 48 -6.17 -6.32 3.16
C GLY A 48 -6.03 -7.83 3.36
N TRP A 49 -5.46 -8.53 2.40
CA TRP A 49 -5.26 -9.98 2.52
C TRP A 49 -4.37 -10.35 3.71
N VAL A 50 -3.26 -9.65 3.93
CA VAL A 50 -2.38 -9.85 5.09
C VAL A 50 -3.15 -9.62 6.39
N LEU A 51 -3.87 -8.51 6.50
CA LEU A 51 -4.63 -8.22 7.72
C LEU A 51 -5.74 -9.25 7.97
N TYR A 52 -6.48 -9.66 6.95
CA TYR A 52 -7.68 -10.49 7.10
C TYR A 52 -7.43 -12.00 7.07
N ARG A 53 -6.40 -12.48 6.37
CA ARG A 53 -6.17 -13.91 6.11
C ARG A 53 -4.92 -14.48 6.78
N THR A 54 -4.02 -13.66 7.35
CA THR A 54 -2.78 -14.16 7.97
C THR A 54 -2.83 -14.14 9.50
N PRO A 55 -2.07 -15.03 10.19
CA PRO A 55 -2.00 -15.04 11.65
C PRO A 55 -1.43 -13.74 12.23
N LEU A 56 -0.53 -13.06 11.51
CA LEU A 56 -0.03 -11.74 11.91
C LEU A 56 -1.16 -10.71 11.96
N GLY A 57 -2.04 -10.70 10.96
CA GLY A 57 -3.20 -9.81 10.92
C GLY A 57 -4.23 -10.11 12.00
N LEU A 58 -4.37 -11.37 12.42
CA LEU A 58 -5.18 -11.75 13.59
C LEU A 58 -4.55 -11.24 14.89
N ALA A 59 -3.23 -11.41 15.06
CA ALA A 59 -2.52 -10.93 16.24
C ALA A 59 -2.60 -9.41 16.39
N ILE A 60 -2.41 -8.65 15.31
CA ILE A 60 -2.52 -7.18 15.32
C ILE A 60 -3.92 -6.73 15.72
N ARG A 61 -4.98 -7.40 15.23
CA ARG A 61 -6.36 -7.07 15.60
C ARG A 61 -6.69 -7.45 17.04
N ALA A 62 -6.24 -8.62 17.49
CA ALA A 62 -6.38 -9.07 18.88
C ALA A 62 -5.70 -8.12 19.89
N VAL A 63 -4.57 -7.50 19.51
CA VAL A 63 -3.90 -6.46 20.32
C VAL A 63 -4.78 -5.22 20.51
N GLY A 64 -5.59 -4.87 19.50
CA GLY A 64 -6.55 -3.77 19.56
C GLY A 64 -7.76 -4.08 20.42
N ASP A 65 -8.27 -5.32 20.35
CA ASP A 65 -9.45 -5.75 21.12
C ASP A 65 -9.12 -5.99 22.60
N ASN A 66 -8.14 -6.85 22.90
CA ASN A 66 -7.75 -7.14 24.27
C ASN A 66 -6.24 -7.47 24.39
N PRO A 67 -5.40 -6.49 24.76
CA PRO A 67 -3.95 -6.69 24.83
C PRO A 67 -3.54 -7.75 25.85
N SER A 68 -4.30 -7.93 26.94
CA SER A 68 -4.01 -8.95 27.96
C SER A 68 -4.11 -10.38 27.41
N SER A 69 -4.99 -10.62 26.44
CA SER A 69 -5.13 -11.93 25.79
C SER A 69 -3.92 -12.28 24.90
N VAL A 70 -3.31 -11.26 24.30
CA VAL A 70 -2.13 -11.42 23.43
C VAL A 70 -0.88 -11.66 24.27
N GLU A 71 -0.75 -10.96 25.40
CA GLU A 71 0.34 -11.19 26.36
C GLU A 71 0.25 -12.59 26.98
N ALA A 72 -0.96 -13.07 27.28
CA ALA A 72 -1.18 -14.44 27.78
C ALA A 72 -0.76 -15.52 26.76
N GLN A 73 -0.79 -15.22 25.46
CA GLN A 73 -0.28 -16.08 24.39
C GLN A 73 1.24 -15.99 24.21
N GLY A 74 1.93 -15.16 25.00
CA GLY A 74 3.38 -14.96 24.93
C GLY A 74 3.83 -14.05 23.78
N LEU A 75 2.91 -13.34 23.13
CA LEU A 75 3.22 -12.38 22.07
C LEU A 75 3.48 -10.99 22.65
N SER A 76 4.46 -10.26 22.10
CA SER A 76 4.77 -8.92 22.54
C SER A 76 3.80 -7.90 21.94
N VAL A 77 2.88 -7.38 22.76
CA VAL A 77 1.93 -6.32 22.38
C VAL A 77 2.68 -5.08 21.85
N TYR A 78 3.73 -4.66 22.55
CA TYR A 78 4.54 -3.52 22.16
C TYR A 78 5.19 -3.73 20.78
N GLY A 79 5.76 -4.91 20.53
CA GLY A 79 6.38 -5.25 19.24
C GLY A 79 5.38 -5.22 18.08
N LEU A 80 4.18 -5.79 18.30
CA LEU A 80 3.11 -5.78 17.31
C LEU A 80 2.62 -4.36 17.00
N ARG A 81 2.48 -3.50 18.01
CA ARG A 81 2.07 -2.09 17.83
C ARG A 81 3.10 -1.29 17.05
N ILE A 82 4.37 -1.38 17.45
CA ILE A 82 5.45 -0.66 16.77
C ILE A 82 5.62 -1.18 15.33
N GLY A 83 5.59 -2.49 15.13
CA GLY A 83 5.65 -3.09 13.80
C GLY A 83 4.51 -2.59 12.89
N ALA A 84 3.28 -2.54 13.38
CA ALA A 84 2.15 -2.02 12.64
C ALA A 84 2.32 -0.53 12.25
N VAL A 85 2.81 0.30 13.18
CA VAL A 85 3.07 1.74 12.92
C VAL A 85 4.17 1.92 11.88
N VAL A 86 5.28 1.19 11.98
CA VAL A 86 6.41 1.27 11.03
C VAL A 86 5.99 0.84 9.63
N VAL A 87 5.23 -0.26 9.51
CA VAL A 87 4.74 -0.71 8.20
C VAL A 87 3.77 0.31 7.62
N GLY A 88 2.82 0.82 8.42
CA GLY A 88 1.85 1.81 7.97
C GLY A 88 2.49 3.12 7.50
N SER A 89 3.47 3.64 8.26
CA SER A 89 4.20 4.85 7.87
C SER A 89 5.07 4.64 6.64
N SER A 90 5.68 3.47 6.48
CA SER A 90 6.46 3.13 5.28
C SER A 90 5.58 3.12 4.03
N LEU A 91 4.38 2.53 4.10
CA LEU A 91 3.43 2.52 2.99
C LEU A 91 2.96 3.93 2.62
N MET A 92 2.72 4.78 3.62
CA MET A 92 2.36 6.19 3.40
C MET A 92 3.50 6.97 2.75
N ALA A 93 4.74 6.76 3.19
CA ALA A 93 5.92 7.41 2.60
C ALA A 93 6.13 6.99 1.13
N LEU A 94 5.95 5.72 0.81
CA LEU A 94 6.04 5.22 -0.57
C LEU A 94 4.99 5.84 -1.49
N GLY A 95 3.79 6.14 -1.00
CA GLY A 95 2.74 6.79 -1.79
C GLY A 95 2.97 8.28 -2.06
N GLY A 96 3.81 8.94 -1.25
CA GLY A 96 4.09 10.38 -1.36
C GLY A 96 5.45 10.73 -1.99
N ALA A 97 6.29 9.75 -2.28
CA ALA A 97 7.59 9.89 -2.93
C ALA A 97 7.48 9.85 -4.45
#